data_AF-A0AAF0EGQ8-F1
#
_entry.id   AF-A0AAF0EGQ8-F1
#
_cell.length_a   1.000
_cell.length_b   1.000
_cell.length_c   1.000
_cell.angle_alpha   90.00
_cell.angle_beta   90.00
_cell.angle_gamma   90.00
#
_symmetry.space_group_name_H-M   'P 1'
#
loop_
_entity.id
_entity.type
_entity.pdbx_description
1 polymer ?
#
loop_
_entity_poly.entity_id
_entity_poly.type
_entity_poly.pdbx_seq_one_letter_code
_entity_poly.pdbx_strand_id
1 'polypeptide(L)'
;MGCVASRAKPSLDEKRALLAHYASEASNKKRPVDTTQPLAQLRRAMRACGVDVYVIGTEDAHASEFVAPCDRRLAFISGFSGSTAVAIVCLESAHLFTDGRYHVQASEQLDSHWTLHKVGEPDVQPWTTWILDLPCGTYVGMDAALVPHTLATRLRTALQARACTLAFPETNLVDEAWGDDRPAPTLTPIYEHALEYAGVDAAFKIRELRQWLQRHDDAAYVVSALDEVAWLLNLRGASLPCLPVFPAYMIVTADDVALFIDERLLTHAVRMYLAGMGVSLHAYEQVHAWLRDSPLATFLVDERASHALVRAAGESRVVVQTAASPVAIAKACKNAVEQQGLRNAYRRDGAAWVRWAAWLDEAVRRGDTITEHQAAEELARLRAADPLYAGMQAYDAISAAGPNAALPHYETPATHSRVLDREAPYLNDSGPQYHDGTIDTTRTMHFGCPSAEQKRAYTRVLQGHIALARARFPAGTTGAQLDMLARQPLFQDGYNYLHGTGHGVGSFLAVHEGPHGLSSSSGGASVPVPLQQGMALSNEPGFYEVGRFGIRIESIVLVRRVHTHREFHGPCWWMGDC
;
A
#
# COMPACT_ATOMS: atom_id res chain seq x y z
N MET A 1 10.53 42.94 -26.12
CA MET A 1 9.41 43.36 -25.26
C MET A 1 8.16 42.65 -25.75
N GLY A 2 7.58 41.80 -24.92
CA GLY A 2 6.38 41.01 -25.22
C GLY A 2 6.09 40.12 -24.01
N CYS A 3 5.21 40.60 -23.12
CA CYS A 3 4.87 39.98 -21.85
C CYS A 3 4.38 38.54 -22.01
N VAL A 4 5.07 37.59 -21.37
CA VAL A 4 4.54 36.28 -21.05
C VAL A 4 3.67 36.45 -19.81
N ALA A 5 2.35 36.36 -19.98
CA ALA A 5 1.40 36.33 -18.87
C ALA A 5 1.66 35.06 -18.04
N SER A 6 2.01 35.26 -16.76
CA SER A 6 2.09 34.19 -15.78
C SER A 6 0.72 33.51 -15.64
N ARG A 7 0.60 32.26 -16.09
CA ARG A 7 -0.54 31.43 -15.68
C ARG A 7 -0.41 31.22 -14.17
N ALA A 8 -1.43 31.65 -13.43
CA ALA A 8 -1.49 31.50 -11.99
C ALA A 8 -1.40 30.02 -11.63
N LYS A 9 -0.54 29.69 -10.64
CA LYS A 9 -0.58 28.38 -9.99
C LYS A 9 -1.97 28.22 -9.37
N PRO A 10 -2.59 27.03 -9.46
CA PRO A 10 -3.89 26.81 -8.82
C PRO A 10 -3.77 27.10 -7.33
N SER A 11 -4.74 27.84 -6.81
CA SER A 11 -4.81 28.22 -5.42
C SER A 11 -4.91 26.99 -4.52
N LEU A 12 -4.53 27.14 -3.24
CA LEU A 12 -4.68 26.08 -2.25
C LEU A 12 -6.14 25.58 -2.18
N ASP A 13 -7.10 26.46 -2.44
CA ASP A 13 -8.53 26.17 -2.42
C ASP A 13 -9.00 25.39 -3.66
N GLU A 14 -8.41 25.62 -4.84
CA GLU A 14 -8.67 24.81 -6.04
C GLU A 14 -8.10 23.38 -5.90
N LYS A 15 -6.93 23.23 -5.27
CA LYS A 15 -6.37 21.91 -4.93
C LYS A 15 -7.22 21.18 -3.89
N ARG A 16 -7.71 21.90 -2.87
CA ARG A 16 -8.66 21.37 -1.87
C ARG A 16 -9.99 20.98 -2.50
N ALA A 17 -10.51 21.76 -3.43
CA ALA A 17 -11.73 21.43 -4.14
C ALA A 17 -11.58 20.16 -5.00
N LEU A 18 -10.42 19.98 -5.66
CA LEU A 18 -10.12 18.76 -6.40
C LEU A 18 -10.03 17.54 -5.45
N LEU A 19 -9.30 17.67 -4.35
CA LEU A 19 -9.14 16.59 -3.34
C LEU A 19 -10.45 16.27 -2.61
N ALA A 20 -11.25 17.27 -2.28
CA ALA A 20 -12.58 17.10 -1.68
C ALA A 20 -13.58 16.51 -2.66
N HIS A 21 -13.48 16.84 -3.95
CA HIS A 21 -14.28 16.20 -4.99
C HIS A 21 -13.93 14.70 -5.10
N TYR A 22 -12.64 14.35 -5.12
CA TYR A 22 -12.20 12.95 -5.11
C TYR A 22 -12.63 12.18 -3.84
N ALA A 23 -12.61 12.83 -2.67
CA ALA A 23 -13.13 12.25 -1.43
C ALA A 23 -14.66 12.10 -1.43
N SER A 24 -15.38 13.00 -2.11
CA SER A 24 -16.85 12.98 -2.17
C SER A 24 -17.42 11.92 -3.11
N GLU A 25 -16.69 11.55 -4.18
CA GLU A 25 -17.13 10.49 -5.10
C GLU A 25 -16.99 9.09 -4.49
N ALA A 26 -16.12 8.91 -3.50
CA ALA A 26 -15.97 7.65 -2.76
C ALA A 26 -17.04 7.44 -1.67
N SER A 27 -17.65 8.52 -1.16
CA SER A 27 -18.33 8.50 0.14
C SER A 27 -19.87 8.48 0.10
N ASN A 28 -20.50 8.25 -1.05
CA ASN A 28 -21.96 8.29 -1.13
C ASN A 28 -22.53 6.97 -1.66
N LYS A 29 -23.03 6.12 -0.76
CA LYS A 29 -24.37 5.49 -0.83
C LYS A 29 -24.53 4.39 0.23
N LYS A 30 -25.61 4.47 1.02
CA LYS A 30 -26.23 3.32 1.74
C LYS A 30 -26.92 2.30 0.81
N ARG A 31 -26.65 2.39 -0.49
CA ARG A 31 -27.14 1.46 -1.51
C ARG A 31 -25.93 1.00 -2.32
N PRO A 32 -25.72 -0.31 -2.47
CA PRO A 32 -24.74 -0.83 -3.41
C PRO A 32 -24.82 -0.11 -4.75
N VAL A 33 -23.65 0.14 -5.36
CA VAL A 33 -23.58 0.63 -6.73
C VAL A 33 -24.23 -0.43 -7.63
N ASP A 34 -25.15 -0.04 -8.50
CA ASP A 34 -25.77 -0.99 -9.44
C ASP A 34 -24.74 -1.42 -10.49
N THR A 35 -24.32 -2.68 -10.43
CA THR A 35 -23.29 -3.26 -11.29
C THR A 35 -23.87 -3.97 -12.52
N THR A 36 -25.18 -3.87 -12.78
CA THR A 36 -25.86 -4.55 -13.90
C THR A 36 -25.22 -4.22 -15.25
N GLN A 37 -25.02 -2.93 -15.54
CA GLN A 37 -24.46 -2.49 -16.82
C GLN A 37 -22.95 -2.81 -16.95
N PRO A 38 -22.09 -2.48 -15.97
CA PRO A 38 -20.68 -2.86 -16.00
C PRO A 38 -20.46 -4.37 -16.22
N LEU A 39 -21.18 -5.23 -15.49
CA LEU A 39 -21.10 -6.70 -15.67
C LEU A 39 -21.56 -7.14 -17.05
N ALA A 40 -22.64 -6.56 -17.59
CA ALA A 40 -23.12 -6.89 -18.93
C ALA A 40 -22.10 -6.51 -20.02
N GLN A 41 -21.46 -5.34 -19.89
CA GLN A 41 -20.42 -4.89 -20.82
C GLN A 41 -19.17 -5.76 -20.73
N LEU A 42 -18.71 -6.10 -19.53
CA LEU A 42 -17.58 -7.01 -19.33
C LEU A 42 -17.85 -8.38 -19.92
N ARG A 43 -19.03 -8.98 -19.66
CA ARG A 43 -19.41 -10.28 -20.25
C ARG A 43 -19.50 -10.25 -21.78
N ARG A 44 -19.80 -9.09 -22.38
CA ARG A 44 -19.75 -8.91 -23.83
C ARG A 44 -18.30 -8.90 -24.34
N ALA A 45 -17.39 -8.18 -23.67
CA ALA A 45 -15.97 -8.18 -23.99
C ALA A 45 -15.35 -9.59 -23.82
N MET A 46 -15.70 -10.29 -22.74
CA MET A 46 -15.29 -11.68 -22.49
C MET A 46 -15.66 -12.62 -23.65
N ARG A 47 -16.91 -12.55 -24.13
CA ARG A 47 -17.37 -13.36 -25.28
C ARG A 47 -16.63 -13.01 -26.57
N ALA A 48 -16.32 -11.73 -26.80
CA ALA A 48 -15.58 -11.29 -27.98
C ALA A 48 -14.13 -11.80 -27.99
N CYS A 49 -13.50 -11.88 -26.81
CA CYS A 49 -12.14 -12.40 -26.63
C CYS A 49 -12.05 -13.92 -26.40
N GLY A 50 -13.19 -14.63 -26.34
CA GLY A 50 -13.23 -16.08 -26.13
C GLY A 50 -12.76 -16.52 -24.74
N VAL A 51 -13.03 -15.73 -23.70
CA VAL A 51 -12.78 -16.10 -22.30
C VAL A 51 -14.09 -16.35 -21.56
N ASP A 52 -14.12 -17.40 -20.74
CA ASP A 52 -15.32 -17.83 -20.01
C ASP A 52 -15.38 -17.23 -18.59
N VAL A 53 -14.21 -16.99 -18.01
CA VAL A 53 -14.00 -16.44 -16.67
C VAL A 53 -12.95 -15.34 -16.76
N TYR A 54 -13.16 -14.22 -16.08
CA TYR A 54 -12.18 -13.12 -16.02
C TYR A 54 -11.85 -12.75 -14.57
N VAL A 55 -10.56 -12.73 -14.24
CA VAL A 55 -10.05 -12.43 -12.90
C VAL A 55 -9.52 -11.00 -12.86
N ILE A 56 -9.96 -10.24 -11.86
CA ILE A 56 -9.68 -8.82 -11.69
C ILE A 56 -9.16 -8.61 -10.27
N GLY A 57 -7.93 -8.12 -10.12
CA GLY A 57 -7.35 -7.73 -8.83
C GLY A 57 -7.50 -6.23 -8.54
N THR A 58 -6.99 -5.78 -7.39
CA THR A 58 -6.91 -4.35 -7.02
C THR A 58 -5.64 -3.64 -7.51
N GLU A 59 -4.64 -4.39 -7.98
CA GLU A 59 -3.30 -3.89 -8.33
C GLU A 59 -3.26 -3.16 -9.68
N ASP A 60 -2.27 -2.28 -9.84
CA ASP A 60 -1.90 -1.64 -11.11
C ASP A 60 -0.71 -2.37 -11.78
N ALA A 61 -0.19 -1.80 -12.87
CA ALA A 61 0.94 -2.38 -13.62
C ALA A 61 2.29 -2.39 -12.86
N HIS A 62 2.30 -1.85 -11.64
CA HIS A 62 3.46 -1.72 -10.76
C HIS A 62 3.27 -2.44 -9.42
N ALA A 63 2.18 -3.20 -9.27
CA ALA A 63 1.78 -3.84 -8.01
C ALA A 63 1.65 -2.84 -6.85
N SER A 64 1.15 -1.64 -7.13
CA SER A 64 0.85 -0.64 -6.10
C SER A 64 -0.32 -1.11 -5.23
N GLU A 65 -0.20 -0.92 -3.91
CA GLU A 65 -1.29 -1.21 -2.98
C GLU A 65 -2.46 -0.22 -3.15
N PHE A 66 -2.14 1.07 -3.20
CA PHE A 66 -3.10 2.12 -3.49
C PHE A 66 -2.95 2.54 -4.94
N VAL A 67 -4.02 2.39 -5.72
CA VAL A 67 -4.01 2.68 -7.16
C VAL A 67 -4.67 4.02 -7.47
N ALA A 68 -4.23 4.63 -8.57
CA ALA A 68 -4.83 5.84 -9.12
C ALA A 68 -6.30 5.56 -9.55
N PRO A 69 -7.18 6.58 -9.60
CA PRO A 69 -8.57 6.39 -10.00
C PRO A 69 -8.77 5.67 -11.34
N CYS A 70 -7.88 5.90 -12.30
CA CYS A 70 -7.88 5.23 -13.61
C CYS A 70 -7.60 3.72 -13.55
N ASP A 71 -7.08 3.21 -12.43
CA ASP A 71 -6.72 1.81 -12.24
C ASP A 71 -7.63 1.09 -11.24
N ARG A 72 -8.64 1.78 -10.68
CA ARG A 72 -9.66 1.23 -9.76
C ARG A 72 -10.69 0.33 -10.46
N ARG A 73 -10.23 -0.61 -11.29
CA ARG A 73 -11.03 -1.51 -12.12
C ARG A 73 -11.96 -2.41 -11.30
N LEU A 74 -11.45 -2.97 -10.21
CA LEU A 74 -12.26 -3.79 -9.31
C LEU A 74 -13.39 -2.98 -8.67
N ALA A 75 -13.11 -1.74 -8.25
CA ALA A 75 -14.13 -0.87 -7.69
C ALA A 75 -15.18 -0.46 -8.73
N PHE A 76 -14.76 -0.18 -9.97
CA PHE A 76 -15.69 0.10 -11.07
C PHE A 76 -16.63 -1.07 -11.35
N ILE A 77 -16.11 -2.30 -11.46
CA ILE A 77 -16.93 -3.46 -11.85
C ILE A 77 -17.83 -3.95 -10.70
N SER A 78 -17.41 -3.80 -9.44
CA SER A 78 -18.07 -4.41 -8.27
C SER A 78 -18.71 -3.43 -7.29
N GLY A 79 -18.31 -2.16 -7.32
CA GLY A 79 -18.67 -1.17 -6.29
C GLY A 79 -17.87 -1.27 -4.99
N PHE A 80 -17.04 -2.31 -4.81
CA PHE A 80 -16.21 -2.50 -3.62
C PHE A 80 -14.93 -1.65 -3.68
N SER A 81 -14.65 -0.89 -2.61
CA SER A 81 -13.56 0.11 -2.57
C SER A 81 -12.35 -0.27 -1.71
N GLY A 82 -12.41 -1.39 -0.98
CA GLY A 82 -11.30 -1.80 -0.11
C GLY A 82 -10.01 -2.14 -0.88
N SER A 83 -8.85 -1.98 -0.23
CA SER A 83 -7.54 -2.08 -0.88
C SER A 83 -7.13 -3.50 -1.28
N THR A 84 -7.80 -4.53 -0.79
CA THR A 84 -7.45 -5.93 -1.08
C THR A 84 -8.70 -6.74 -1.42
N ALA A 85 -8.83 -7.13 -2.68
CA ALA A 85 -9.82 -8.09 -3.13
C ALA A 85 -9.44 -8.71 -4.48
N VAL A 86 -10.08 -9.82 -4.81
CA VAL A 86 -10.10 -10.36 -6.17
C VAL A 86 -11.54 -10.60 -6.59
N ALA A 87 -11.92 -10.03 -7.73
CA ALA A 87 -13.19 -10.28 -8.39
C ALA A 87 -13.00 -11.35 -9.47
N ILE A 88 -13.91 -12.32 -9.52
CA ILE A 88 -14.00 -13.33 -10.56
C ILE A 88 -15.37 -13.23 -11.21
N VAL A 89 -15.38 -12.85 -12.49
CA VAL A 89 -16.62 -12.73 -13.27
C VAL A 89 -16.71 -13.89 -14.23
N CYS A 90 -17.80 -14.64 -14.13
CA CYS A 90 -18.20 -15.69 -15.07
C CYS A 90 -19.28 -15.15 -16.02
N LEU A 91 -19.60 -15.91 -17.07
CA LEU A 91 -20.67 -15.53 -18.00
C LEU A 91 -22.05 -15.36 -17.34
N GLU A 92 -22.30 -16.06 -16.23
CA GLU A 92 -23.60 -16.08 -15.54
C GLU A 92 -23.54 -15.72 -14.04
N SER A 93 -22.36 -15.65 -13.44
CA SER A 93 -22.17 -15.31 -12.02
C SER A 93 -21.02 -14.31 -11.81
N ALA A 94 -20.95 -13.70 -10.63
CA ALA A 94 -19.85 -12.83 -10.21
C ALA A 94 -19.51 -13.11 -8.74
N HIS A 95 -18.22 -13.12 -8.41
CA HIS A 95 -17.70 -13.52 -7.11
C HIS A 95 -16.63 -12.52 -6.64
N LEU A 96 -16.67 -12.12 -5.37
CA LEU A 96 -15.63 -11.27 -4.78
C LEU A 96 -15.01 -11.95 -3.57
N PHE A 97 -13.68 -12.01 -3.53
CA PHE A 97 -12.90 -12.61 -2.45
C PHE A 97 -12.13 -11.51 -1.73
N THR A 98 -12.26 -11.41 -0.40
CA THR A 98 -11.51 -10.46 0.43
C THR A 98 -11.25 -11.01 1.82
N ASP A 99 -10.28 -10.43 2.53
CA ASP A 99 -9.88 -10.85 3.87
C ASP A 99 -10.70 -10.19 4.99
N GLY A 100 -10.43 -10.61 6.23
CA GLY A 100 -11.19 -10.22 7.42
C GLY A 100 -11.29 -8.72 7.69
N ARG A 101 -10.40 -7.89 7.12
CA ARG A 101 -10.46 -6.43 7.25
C ARG A 101 -11.71 -5.85 6.57
N TYR A 102 -12.21 -6.52 5.54
CA TYR A 102 -13.19 -5.99 4.60
C TYR A 102 -14.50 -6.78 4.51
N HIS A 103 -14.68 -7.87 5.28
CA HIS A 103 -15.89 -8.71 5.19
C HIS A 103 -17.20 -7.92 5.40
N VAL A 104 -17.21 -6.98 6.35
CA VAL A 104 -18.40 -6.15 6.62
C VAL A 104 -18.59 -5.12 5.52
N GLN A 105 -17.54 -4.36 5.16
CA GLN A 105 -17.58 -3.38 4.08
C GLN A 105 -18.07 -3.99 2.76
N ALA A 106 -17.51 -5.14 2.37
CA ALA A 106 -17.92 -5.83 1.15
C ALA A 106 -19.39 -6.27 1.20
N SER A 107 -19.89 -6.69 2.36
CA SER A 107 -21.31 -7.08 2.53
C SER A 107 -22.26 -5.89 2.38
N GLU A 108 -21.79 -4.67 2.66
CA GLU A 108 -22.58 -3.44 2.54
C GLU A 108 -22.48 -2.77 1.16
N GLN A 109 -21.34 -2.91 0.49
CA GLN A 109 -21.05 -2.26 -0.80
C GLN A 109 -21.46 -3.09 -2.03
N LEU A 110 -21.48 -4.42 -1.92
CA LEU A 110 -21.84 -5.30 -3.03
C LEU A 110 -23.35 -5.38 -3.26
N ASP A 111 -23.78 -5.37 -4.52
CA ASP A 111 -25.17 -5.59 -4.89
C ASP A 111 -25.53 -7.08 -5.00
N SER A 112 -26.77 -7.39 -5.39
CA SER A 112 -27.27 -8.77 -5.47
C SER A 112 -26.65 -9.62 -6.58
N HIS A 113 -25.85 -9.06 -7.49
CA HIS A 113 -25.19 -9.83 -8.56
C HIS A 113 -23.93 -10.54 -8.07
N TRP A 114 -23.41 -10.16 -6.91
CA TRP A 114 -22.14 -10.64 -6.37
C TRP A 114 -22.32 -11.64 -5.23
N THR A 115 -21.55 -12.72 -5.29
CA THR A 115 -21.34 -13.62 -4.17
C THR A 115 -20.04 -13.26 -3.45
N LEU A 116 -20.16 -12.82 -2.19
CA LEU A 116 -19.00 -12.53 -1.33
C LEU A 116 -18.43 -13.82 -0.72
N HIS A 117 -17.12 -14.01 -0.89
CA HIS A 117 -16.32 -15.05 -0.27
C HIS A 117 -15.42 -14.44 0.81
N LYS A 118 -15.74 -14.74 2.07
CA LYS A 118 -15.06 -14.23 3.27
C LYS A 118 -13.79 -15.03 3.58
N VAL A 119 -12.71 -14.74 2.86
CA VAL A 119 -11.45 -15.48 2.99
C VAL A 119 -10.90 -15.37 4.41
N GLY A 120 -10.50 -16.51 4.98
CA GLY A 120 -10.04 -16.63 6.37
C GLY A 120 -11.08 -17.19 7.33
N GLU A 121 -12.38 -17.20 6.95
CA GLU A 121 -13.38 -17.98 7.67
C GLU A 121 -13.22 -19.49 7.38
N PRO A 122 -13.63 -20.37 8.33
CA PRO A 122 -13.63 -21.82 8.09
C PRO A 122 -14.39 -22.18 6.80
N ASP A 123 -13.87 -23.17 6.07
CA ASP A 123 -14.47 -23.71 4.84
C ASP A 123 -14.55 -22.75 3.63
N VAL A 124 -14.05 -21.51 3.75
CA VAL A 124 -13.96 -20.57 2.61
C VAL A 124 -12.60 -20.71 1.92
N GLN A 125 -12.63 -21.18 0.67
CA GLN A 125 -11.42 -21.30 -0.14
C GLN A 125 -10.90 -19.93 -0.62
N PRO A 126 -9.57 -19.73 -0.70
CA PRO A 126 -9.03 -18.59 -1.43
C PRO A 126 -9.31 -18.74 -2.93
N TRP A 127 -9.43 -17.61 -3.63
CA TRP A 127 -9.78 -17.57 -5.06
C TRP A 127 -8.86 -18.44 -5.93
N THR A 128 -7.57 -18.53 -5.59
CA THR A 128 -6.59 -19.34 -6.33
C THR A 128 -6.87 -20.84 -6.28
N THR A 129 -7.56 -21.30 -5.24
CA THR A 129 -8.02 -22.69 -5.11
C THR A 129 -9.39 -22.83 -5.75
N TRP A 130 -10.28 -21.86 -5.53
CA TRP A 130 -11.64 -21.85 -6.07
C TRP A 130 -11.67 -21.98 -7.60
N ILE A 131 -10.79 -21.26 -8.31
CA ILE A 131 -10.73 -21.34 -9.79
C ILE A 131 -10.32 -22.72 -10.31
N LEU A 132 -9.75 -23.58 -9.48
CA LEU A 132 -9.34 -24.92 -9.91
C LEU A 132 -10.53 -25.87 -10.01
N ASP A 133 -11.67 -25.52 -9.41
CA ASP A 133 -12.92 -26.30 -9.46
C ASP A 133 -13.81 -25.94 -10.66
N LEU A 134 -13.31 -25.08 -11.57
CA LEU A 134 -13.97 -24.76 -12.82
C LEU A 134 -14.06 -25.98 -13.76
N PRO A 135 -15.08 -26.04 -14.65
CA PRO A 135 -15.24 -27.15 -15.59
C PRO A 135 -14.04 -27.31 -16.54
N CYS A 136 -13.74 -28.55 -16.94
CA CYS A 136 -12.73 -28.82 -17.96
C CYS A 136 -13.02 -28.04 -19.26
N GLY A 137 -11.97 -27.51 -19.88
CA GLY A 137 -12.06 -26.72 -21.12
C GLY A 137 -12.30 -25.21 -20.91
N THR A 138 -12.43 -24.75 -19.67
CA THR A 138 -12.67 -23.33 -19.35
C THR A 138 -11.44 -22.46 -19.70
N TYR A 139 -11.69 -21.33 -20.34
CA TYR A 139 -10.70 -20.27 -20.56
C TYR A 139 -10.80 -19.20 -19.47
N VAL A 140 -9.75 -19.09 -18.67
CA VAL A 140 -9.62 -18.11 -17.58
C VAL A 140 -8.76 -16.95 -18.08
N GLY A 141 -9.35 -15.77 -18.25
CA GLY A 141 -8.67 -14.55 -18.67
C GLY A 141 -8.13 -13.74 -17.49
N MET A 142 -6.93 -13.18 -17.66
CA MET A 142 -6.31 -12.20 -16.76
C MET A 142 -5.59 -11.13 -17.57
N ASP A 143 -5.52 -9.89 -17.08
CA ASP A 143 -4.62 -8.90 -17.65
C ASP A 143 -3.16 -9.22 -17.25
N ALA A 144 -2.28 -9.45 -18.23
CA ALA A 144 -0.88 -9.76 -17.97
C ALA A 144 -0.12 -8.61 -17.28
N ALA A 145 -0.56 -7.37 -17.44
CA ALA A 145 0.05 -6.21 -16.80
C ALA A 145 -0.28 -6.13 -15.31
N LEU A 146 -1.40 -6.70 -14.86
CA LEU A 146 -1.94 -6.55 -13.50
C LEU A 146 -1.80 -7.83 -12.65
N VAL A 147 -0.93 -8.75 -13.06
CA VAL A 147 -0.69 -10.00 -12.34
C VAL A 147 0.82 -10.25 -12.21
N PRO A 148 1.34 -10.52 -11.00
CA PRO A 148 2.74 -10.91 -10.83
C PRO A 148 3.08 -12.16 -11.64
N HIS A 149 4.26 -12.19 -12.26
CA HIS A 149 4.68 -13.32 -13.10
C HIS A 149 4.71 -14.65 -12.34
N THR A 150 5.12 -14.62 -11.06
CA THR A 150 5.16 -15.81 -10.19
C THR A 150 3.78 -16.42 -9.97
N LEU A 151 2.78 -15.57 -9.72
CA LEU A 151 1.38 -15.97 -9.59
C LEU A 151 0.83 -16.51 -10.90
N ALA A 152 1.03 -15.79 -12.01
CA ALA A 152 0.59 -16.20 -13.34
C ALA A 152 1.12 -17.59 -13.73
N THR A 153 2.42 -17.84 -13.49
CA THR A 153 3.05 -19.14 -13.75
C THR A 153 2.45 -20.25 -12.89
N ARG A 154 2.25 -20.01 -11.59
CA ARG A 154 1.63 -20.98 -10.68
C ARG A 154 0.20 -21.34 -11.12
N LEU A 155 -0.61 -20.33 -11.46
CA LEU A 155 -1.98 -20.54 -11.92
C LEU A 155 -2.02 -21.26 -13.27
N ARG A 156 -1.14 -20.89 -14.21
CA ARG A 156 -1.01 -21.58 -15.50
C ARG A 156 -0.80 -23.08 -15.31
N THR A 157 0.16 -23.47 -14.47
CA THR A 157 0.43 -24.89 -14.19
C THR A 157 -0.76 -25.58 -13.51
N ALA A 158 -1.36 -24.94 -12.50
CA ALA A 158 -2.47 -25.51 -11.74
C ALA A 158 -3.74 -25.69 -12.59
N LEU A 159 -4.08 -24.71 -13.44
CA LEU A 159 -5.23 -24.76 -14.35
C LEU A 159 -5.02 -25.78 -15.46
N GLN A 160 -3.81 -25.87 -16.03
CA GLN A 160 -3.48 -26.89 -17.04
C GLN A 160 -3.68 -28.31 -16.51
N ALA A 161 -3.33 -28.58 -15.25
CA ALA A 161 -3.57 -29.87 -14.59
C ALA A 161 -5.07 -30.22 -14.45
N ARG A 162 -5.94 -29.20 -14.52
CA ARG A 162 -7.41 -29.32 -14.51
C ARG A 162 -8.03 -29.19 -15.92
N ALA A 163 -7.22 -29.29 -16.97
CA ALA A 163 -7.64 -29.09 -18.37
C ALA A 163 -8.32 -27.74 -18.62
N CYS A 164 -7.93 -26.70 -17.88
CA CYS A 164 -8.33 -25.30 -18.11
C CYS A 164 -7.16 -24.51 -18.71
N THR A 165 -7.47 -23.42 -19.41
CA THR A 165 -6.47 -22.58 -20.08
C THR A 165 -6.41 -21.21 -19.43
N LEU A 166 -5.23 -20.80 -18.96
CA LEU A 166 -4.98 -19.41 -18.57
C LEU A 166 -4.67 -18.59 -19.84
N ALA A 167 -5.48 -17.56 -20.10
CA ALA A 167 -5.36 -16.68 -21.24
C ALA A 167 -5.06 -15.23 -20.79
N PHE A 168 -4.32 -14.51 -21.63
CA PHE A 168 -3.99 -13.11 -21.39
C PHE A 168 -4.48 -12.27 -22.58
N PRO A 169 -5.70 -11.72 -22.54
CA PRO A 169 -6.20 -10.80 -23.56
C PRO A 169 -5.22 -9.64 -23.81
N GLU A 170 -5.21 -9.11 -25.04
CA GLU A 170 -4.28 -8.02 -25.42
C GLU A 170 -4.62 -6.70 -24.73
N THR A 171 -5.90 -6.48 -24.45
CA THR A 171 -6.46 -5.32 -23.77
C THR A 171 -7.07 -5.72 -22.43
N ASN A 172 -7.18 -4.76 -21.51
CA ASN A 172 -7.92 -4.96 -20.28
C ASN A 172 -9.43 -4.95 -20.56
N LEU A 173 -10.13 -6.05 -20.27
CA LEU A 173 -11.56 -6.16 -20.59
C LEU A 173 -12.44 -5.28 -19.70
N VAL A 174 -11.94 -4.88 -18.52
CA VAL A 174 -12.63 -3.88 -17.69
C VAL A 174 -12.50 -2.50 -18.31
N ASP A 175 -11.35 -2.14 -18.89
CA ASP A 175 -11.18 -0.85 -19.57
C ASP A 175 -12.12 -0.76 -20.78
N GLU A 176 -12.34 -1.86 -21.52
CA GLU A 176 -13.33 -1.92 -22.60
C GLU A 176 -14.78 -1.77 -22.11
N ALA A 177 -15.09 -2.33 -20.92
CA ALA A 177 -16.39 -2.17 -20.30
C ALA A 177 -16.61 -0.75 -19.77
N TRP A 178 -15.57 -0.15 -19.17
CA TRP A 178 -15.58 1.20 -18.62
C TRP A 178 -15.69 2.27 -19.71
N GLY A 179 -15.02 2.06 -20.85
CA GLY A 179 -15.08 2.95 -21.99
C GLY A 179 -14.58 4.36 -21.65
N ASP A 180 -15.24 5.37 -22.20
CA ASP A 180 -14.83 6.77 -22.09
C ASP A 180 -15.03 7.37 -20.68
N ASP A 181 -15.82 6.70 -19.82
CA ASP A 181 -16.03 7.12 -18.43
C ASP A 181 -14.83 6.77 -17.51
N ARG A 182 -13.83 6.05 -18.04
CA ARG A 182 -12.60 5.74 -17.30
C ARG A 182 -11.82 7.04 -17.02
N PRO A 183 -11.49 7.35 -15.74
CA PRO A 183 -10.74 8.55 -15.41
C PRO A 183 -9.40 8.61 -16.14
N ALA A 184 -8.97 9.81 -16.53
CA ALA A 184 -7.64 10.01 -17.06
C ALA A 184 -6.56 9.78 -15.96
N PRO A 185 -5.34 9.33 -16.34
CA PRO A 185 -4.24 9.24 -15.40
C PRO A 185 -3.93 10.58 -14.73
N THR A 186 -3.62 10.55 -13.43
CA THR A 186 -3.18 11.74 -12.70
C THR A 186 -1.69 11.95 -12.93
N LEU A 187 -1.32 13.04 -13.58
CA LEU A 187 0.07 13.35 -13.91
C LEU A 187 0.50 14.67 -13.27
N THR A 188 1.12 14.55 -12.10
CA THR A 188 1.65 15.70 -11.35
C THR A 188 3.16 15.81 -11.61
N PRO A 189 3.70 16.99 -11.99
CA PRO A 189 5.12 17.15 -12.24
C PRO A 189 5.98 16.68 -11.06
N ILE A 190 7.01 15.90 -11.38
CA ILE A 190 7.92 15.35 -10.37
C ILE A 190 8.99 16.37 -9.99
N TYR A 191 9.59 16.15 -8.82
CA TYR A 191 10.61 17.03 -8.27
C TYR A 191 11.69 16.24 -7.53
N GLU A 192 12.87 16.85 -7.40
CA GLU A 192 13.99 16.28 -6.65
C GLU A 192 13.68 16.30 -5.15
N HIS A 193 13.90 15.16 -4.51
CA HIS A 193 13.92 14.99 -3.08
C HIS A 193 15.32 15.33 -2.56
N ALA A 194 15.43 16.49 -1.93
CA ALA A 194 16.70 17.07 -1.55
C ALA A 194 17.53 16.16 -0.63
N LEU A 195 18.86 16.28 -0.75
CA LEU A 195 19.82 15.46 0.01
C LEU A 195 19.70 15.65 1.53
N GLU A 196 19.19 16.80 2.00
CA GLU A 196 18.91 17.04 3.42
C GLU A 196 17.86 16.07 4.00
N TYR A 197 17.02 15.47 3.15
CA TYR A 197 16.05 14.45 3.52
C TYR A 197 16.52 13.05 3.13
N ALA A 198 17.09 12.91 1.92
CA ALA A 198 17.50 11.62 1.38
C ALA A 198 18.78 11.05 2.04
N GLY A 199 19.69 11.91 2.47
CA GLY A 199 21.00 11.57 3.06
C GLY A 199 22.05 10.99 2.10
N VAL A 200 21.62 10.37 1.00
CA VAL A 200 22.49 9.75 -0.02
C VAL A 200 22.02 10.15 -1.41
N ASP A 201 22.96 10.48 -2.30
CA ASP A 201 22.67 10.87 -3.67
C ASP A 201 22.22 9.69 -4.55
N ALA A 202 21.43 9.99 -5.58
CA ALA A 202 20.91 9.00 -6.50
C ALA A 202 22.01 8.27 -7.29
N ALA A 203 23.08 8.98 -7.67
CA ALA A 203 24.21 8.38 -8.39
C ALA A 203 24.95 7.33 -7.53
N PHE A 204 25.08 7.55 -6.23
CA PHE A 204 25.58 6.56 -5.27
C PHE A 204 24.68 5.33 -5.25
N LYS A 205 23.35 5.51 -5.12
CA LYS A 205 22.39 4.40 -5.06
C LYS A 205 22.42 3.54 -6.34
N ILE A 206 22.47 4.17 -7.51
CA ILE A 206 22.60 3.50 -8.81
C ILE A 206 23.93 2.73 -8.87
N ARG A 207 25.03 3.31 -8.38
CA ARG A 207 26.34 2.65 -8.35
C ARG A 207 26.33 1.41 -7.45
N GLU A 208 25.66 1.44 -6.30
CA GLU A 208 25.51 0.26 -5.44
C GLU A 208 24.69 -0.85 -6.12
N LEU A 209 23.61 -0.49 -6.82
CA LEU A 209 22.84 -1.45 -7.62
C LEU A 209 23.69 -2.06 -8.75
N ARG A 210 24.53 -1.26 -9.41
CA ARG A 210 25.49 -1.74 -10.42
C ARG A 210 26.53 -2.70 -9.83
N GLN A 211 27.07 -2.39 -8.65
CA GLN A 211 27.98 -3.30 -7.96
C GLN A 211 27.30 -4.62 -7.60
N TRP A 212 26.02 -4.58 -7.22
CA TRP A 212 25.25 -5.80 -7.00
C TRP A 212 25.06 -6.59 -8.30
N LEU A 213 24.79 -5.90 -9.42
CA LEU A 213 24.63 -6.47 -10.75
C LEU A 213 25.89 -7.13 -11.31
N GLN A 214 27.09 -6.69 -10.93
CA GLN A 214 28.36 -7.28 -11.39
C GLN A 214 28.53 -8.77 -11.07
N ARG A 215 27.68 -9.34 -10.21
CA ARG A 215 27.64 -10.79 -9.94
C ARG A 215 26.92 -11.59 -11.04
N HIS A 216 26.34 -10.89 -12.02
CA HIS A 216 25.58 -11.45 -13.13
C HIS A 216 26.18 -10.99 -14.45
N ASP A 217 26.49 -11.95 -15.32
CA ASP A 217 27.02 -11.65 -16.65
C ASP A 217 25.92 -11.17 -17.59
N ASP A 218 26.18 -10.11 -18.36
CA ASP A 218 25.30 -9.56 -19.39
C ASP A 218 23.83 -9.39 -18.95
N ALA A 219 23.65 -8.74 -17.80
CA ALA A 219 22.37 -8.61 -17.12
C ALA A 219 21.93 -7.17 -16.91
N ALA A 220 20.62 -6.96 -16.86
CA ALA A 220 20.01 -5.72 -16.38
C ALA A 220 19.05 -5.98 -15.21
N TYR A 221 18.91 -5.01 -14.32
CA TYR A 221 17.85 -4.99 -13.32
C TYR A 221 16.68 -4.14 -13.81
N VAL A 222 15.48 -4.71 -13.87
CA VAL A 222 14.25 -4.00 -14.24
C VAL A 222 13.50 -3.64 -12.96
N VAL A 223 13.47 -2.34 -12.66
CA VAL A 223 12.73 -1.76 -11.54
C VAL A 223 11.33 -1.40 -12.00
N SER A 224 10.33 -2.15 -11.53
CA SER A 224 8.92 -1.90 -11.80
C SER A 224 8.16 -1.26 -10.65
N ALA A 225 8.65 -1.40 -9.41
CA ALA A 225 7.97 -0.82 -8.25
C ALA A 225 8.22 0.70 -8.19
N LEU A 226 7.14 1.48 -8.05
CA LEU A 226 7.23 2.95 -8.13
C LEU A 226 8.02 3.57 -6.98
N ASP A 227 7.93 2.98 -5.80
CA ASP A 227 8.68 3.38 -4.61
C ASP A 227 10.20 3.17 -4.79
N GLU A 228 10.59 2.08 -5.45
CA GLU A 228 11.99 1.80 -5.80
C GLU A 228 12.55 2.77 -6.84
N VAL A 229 11.77 3.09 -7.90
CA VAL A 229 12.17 4.10 -8.90
C VAL A 229 12.35 5.47 -8.24
N ALA A 230 11.36 5.89 -7.43
CA ALA A 230 11.41 7.16 -6.70
C ALA A 230 12.60 7.24 -5.74
N TRP A 231 12.90 6.15 -5.01
CA TRP A 231 14.01 6.09 -4.07
C TRP A 231 15.38 6.12 -4.74
N LEU A 232 15.58 5.35 -5.82
CA LEU A 232 16.85 5.28 -6.55
C LEU A 232 17.22 6.63 -7.17
N LEU A 233 16.23 7.34 -7.71
CA LEU A 233 16.44 8.62 -8.39
C LEU A 233 16.36 9.83 -7.46
N ASN A 234 16.06 9.67 -6.17
CA ASN A 234 15.70 10.79 -5.28
C ASN A 234 14.66 11.72 -5.94
N LEU A 235 13.63 11.15 -6.57
CA LEU A 235 12.53 11.90 -7.14
C LEU A 235 11.25 11.57 -6.40
N ARG A 236 10.32 12.52 -6.33
CA ARG A 236 8.98 12.32 -5.75
C ARG A 236 7.92 12.91 -6.66
N GLY A 237 6.72 12.36 -6.53
CA GLY A 237 5.55 12.74 -7.30
C GLY A 237 4.28 12.75 -6.47
N ALA A 238 3.15 12.96 -7.12
CA ALA A 238 1.83 12.90 -6.51
C ALA A 238 0.81 12.40 -7.55
N SER A 239 1.21 11.37 -8.30
CA SER A 239 0.35 10.76 -9.32
C SER A 239 -0.55 9.67 -8.74
N LEU A 240 -0.17 9.10 -7.59
CA LEU A 240 -0.96 8.13 -6.85
C LEU A 240 -1.45 8.80 -5.56
N PRO A 241 -2.69 8.53 -5.13
CA PRO A 241 -3.19 9.01 -3.85
C PRO A 241 -2.31 8.43 -2.74
N CYS A 242 -2.02 9.24 -1.73
CA CYS A 242 -1.31 8.87 -0.50
C CYS A 242 0.15 8.41 -0.63
N LEU A 243 0.62 8.16 -1.85
CA LEU A 243 1.94 7.63 -2.16
C LEU A 243 2.73 8.65 -2.99
N PRO A 244 3.83 9.23 -2.45
CA PRO A 244 4.58 10.31 -3.12
C PRO A 244 5.50 9.81 -4.26
N VAL A 245 4.94 9.06 -5.20
CA VAL A 245 5.62 8.43 -6.34
C VAL A 245 5.01 8.88 -7.67
N PHE A 246 5.55 8.35 -8.77
CA PHE A 246 5.12 8.65 -10.13
C PHE A 246 5.24 7.39 -11.02
N PRO A 247 4.32 7.17 -11.98
CA PRO A 247 4.39 6.04 -12.90
C PRO A 247 5.68 6.08 -13.73
N ALA A 248 6.50 5.06 -13.58
CA ALA A 248 7.72 4.89 -14.34
C ALA A 248 8.25 3.45 -14.25
N TYR A 249 9.00 3.04 -15.27
CA TYR A 249 9.90 1.90 -15.19
C TYR A 249 11.34 2.37 -15.29
N MET A 250 12.26 1.69 -14.61
CA MET A 250 13.68 1.96 -14.77
C MET A 250 14.44 0.67 -15.07
N ILE A 251 15.37 0.72 -16.02
CA ILE A 251 16.25 -0.41 -16.35
C ILE A 251 17.68 0.04 -16.11
N VAL A 252 18.40 -0.70 -15.27
CA VAL A 252 19.79 -0.43 -14.92
C VAL A 252 20.66 -1.56 -15.46
N THR A 253 21.63 -1.20 -16.29
CA THR A 253 22.70 -2.10 -16.76
C THR A 253 24.00 -1.75 -16.05
N ALA A 254 25.07 -2.50 -16.36
CA ALA A 254 26.42 -2.18 -15.88
C ALA A 254 26.84 -0.73 -16.22
N ASP A 255 26.44 -0.24 -17.40
CA ASP A 255 26.96 1.00 -17.97
C ASP A 255 25.89 2.09 -18.16
N ASP A 256 24.62 1.71 -18.35
CA ASP A 256 23.52 2.61 -18.69
C ASP A 256 22.38 2.59 -17.67
N VAL A 257 21.57 3.65 -17.70
CA VAL A 257 20.27 3.72 -17.02
C VAL A 257 19.24 4.25 -18.00
N ALA A 258 18.13 3.53 -18.14
CA ALA A 258 16.98 3.95 -18.94
C ALA A 258 15.75 4.14 -18.05
N LEU A 259 15.15 5.32 -18.12
CA LEU A 259 13.90 5.67 -17.42
C LEU A 259 12.78 5.81 -18.45
N PHE A 260 11.72 5.04 -18.27
CA PHE A 260 10.50 5.05 -19.08
C PHE A 260 9.43 5.82 -18.31
N ILE A 261 9.07 7.00 -18.78
CA ILE A 261 8.22 7.94 -18.04
C ILE A 261 7.42 8.82 -19.00
N ASP A 262 6.23 9.26 -18.57
CA ASP A 262 5.46 10.25 -19.31
C ASP A 262 6.15 11.61 -19.29
N GLU A 263 6.38 12.20 -20.48
CA GLU A 263 7.08 13.48 -20.61
C GLU A 263 6.41 14.65 -19.87
N ARG A 264 5.10 14.57 -19.62
CA ARG A 264 4.32 15.58 -18.89
C ARG A 264 4.70 15.65 -17.41
N LEU A 265 5.30 14.58 -16.87
CA LEU A 265 5.82 14.55 -15.50
C LEU A 265 7.15 15.32 -15.37
N LEU A 266 7.86 15.56 -16.48
CA LEU A 266 9.23 16.06 -16.48
C LEU A 266 9.32 17.58 -16.62
N THR A 267 9.77 18.25 -15.56
CA THR A 267 10.16 19.66 -15.62
C THR A 267 11.57 19.82 -16.23
N HIS A 268 11.92 21.04 -16.68
CA HIS A 268 13.26 21.32 -17.18
C HIS A 268 14.36 21.02 -16.15
N ALA A 269 14.12 21.37 -14.88
CA ALA A 269 15.07 21.10 -13.79
C ALA A 269 15.32 19.59 -13.60
N VAL A 270 14.26 18.79 -13.60
CA VAL A 270 14.38 17.32 -13.50
C VAL A 270 15.09 16.72 -14.69
N ARG A 271 14.84 17.22 -15.91
CA ARG A 271 15.57 16.76 -17.11
C ARG A 271 17.07 17.02 -17.00
N MET A 272 17.46 18.19 -16.47
CA MET A 272 18.88 18.51 -16.24
C MET A 272 19.49 17.65 -15.13
N TYR A 273 18.75 17.42 -14.05
CA TYR A 273 19.16 16.52 -12.96
C TYR A 273 19.44 15.10 -13.47
N LEU A 274 18.50 14.52 -14.23
CA LEU A 274 18.62 13.18 -14.81
C LEU A 274 19.75 13.09 -15.84
N ALA A 275 19.89 14.11 -16.71
CA ALA A 275 20.98 14.17 -17.68
C ALA A 275 22.36 14.26 -16.99
N GLY A 276 22.46 14.98 -15.88
CA GLY A 276 23.69 15.06 -15.07
C GLY A 276 24.13 13.71 -14.50
N MET A 277 23.21 12.75 -14.36
CA MET A 277 23.49 11.38 -13.94
C MET A 277 23.62 10.39 -15.10
N GLY A 278 23.49 10.84 -16.35
CA GLY A 278 23.52 9.97 -17.53
C GLY A 278 22.28 9.08 -17.68
N VAL A 279 21.13 9.47 -17.12
CA VAL A 279 19.87 8.72 -17.26
C VAL A 279 19.23 9.05 -18.61
N SER A 280 19.06 8.04 -19.45
CA SER A 280 18.34 8.16 -20.72
C SER A 280 16.82 8.13 -20.50
N LEU A 281 16.09 8.96 -21.25
CA LEU A 281 14.64 9.11 -21.13
C LEU A 281 13.94 8.47 -22.33
N HIS A 282 12.91 7.67 -22.04
CA HIS A 282 12.06 6.99 -23.01
C HIS A 282 10.59 7.21 -22.65
N ALA A 283 9.69 7.09 -23.63
CA ALA A 283 8.26 7.14 -23.35
C ALA A 283 7.85 5.93 -22.50
N TYR A 284 6.89 6.11 -21.60
CA TYR A 284 6.45 5.10 -20.64
C TYR A 284 6.09 3.76 -21.31
N GLU A 285 5.39 3.82 -22.44
CA GLU A 285 4.89 2.65 -23.19
C GLU A 285 6.00 1.86 -23.90
N GLN A 286 7.20 2.45 -24.05
CA GLN A 286 8.31 1.83 -24.79
C GLN A 286 9.02 0.74 -23.99
N VAL A 287 8.75 0.58 -22.69
CA VAL A 287 9.42 -0.42 -21.84
C VAL A 287 9.31 -1.84 -22.40
N HIS A 288 8.13 -2.23 -22.90
CA HIS A 288 7.91 -3.57 -23.44
C HIS A 288 8.64 -3.80 -24.77
N ALA A 289 8.68 -2.78 -25.63
CA ALA A 289 9.45 -2.86 -26.88
C ALA A 289 10.95 -2.93 -26.59
N TRP A 290 11.43 -2.10 -25.67
CA TRP A 290 12.84 -2.09 -25.25
C TRP A 290 13.28 -3.45 -24.70
N LEU A 291 12.49 -4.08 -23.82
CA LEU A 291 12.80 -5.41 -23.27
C LEU A 291 12.87 -6.49 -24.36
N ARG A 292 11.96 -6.42 -25.33
CA ARG A 292 11.86 -7.37 -26.44
C ARG A 292 13.05 -7.27 -27.40
N ASP A 293 13.42 -6.04 -27.74
CA ASP A 293 14.42 -5.74 -28.77
C ASP A 293 15.85 -5.66 -28.19
N SER A 294 15.98 -5.62 -26.87
CA SER A 294 17.28 -5.59 -26.18
C SER A 294 18.08 -6.87 -26.48
N PRO A 295 19.41 -6.76 -26.72
CA PRO A 295 20.26 -7.92 -26.97
C PRO A 295 20.71 -8.66 -25.70
N LEU A 296 20.42 -8.13 -24.51
CA LEU A 296 20.94 -8.65 -23.23
C LEU A 296 20.53 -10.10 -22.96
N ALA A 297 21.42 -10.92 -22.42
CA ALA A 297 21.09 -12.31 -22.10
C ALA A 297 20.06 -12.43 -20.96
N THR A 298 20.17 -11.59 -19.92
CA THR A 298 19.42 -11.76 -18.66
C THR A 298 18.76 -10.48 -18.16
N PHE A 299 17.52 -10.61 -17.67
CA PHE A 299 16.82 -9.57 -16.91
C PHE A 299 16.48 -10.06 -15.52
N LEU A 300 16.92 -9.32 -14.51
CA LEU A 300 16.61 -9.54 -13.12
C LEU A 300 15.42 -8.66 -12.74
N VAL A 301 14.42 -9.26 -12.10
CA VAL A 301 13.18 -8.56 -11.72
C VAL A 301 12.81 -8.91 -10.28
N ASP A 302 12.13 -7.98 -9.61
CA ASP A 302 11.48 -8.24 -8.33
C ASP A 302 10.29 -9.24 -8.49
N GLU A 303 9.88 -9.91 -7.42
CA GLU A 303 8.74 -10.84 -7.45
C GLU A 303 7.41 -10.18 -7.83
N ARG A 304 7.30 -8.86 -7.63
CA ARG A 304 6.14 -8.04 -8.03
C ARG A 304 6.07 -7.73 -9.52
N ALA A 305 7.10 -8.07 -10.30
CA ALA A 305 7.12 -7.78 -11.72
C ALA A 305 5.94 -8.46 -12.45
N SER A 306 5.23 -7.67 -13.24
CA SER A 306 4.05 -8.15 -13.96
C SER A 306 4.41 -9.21 -15.01
N HIS A 307 3.47 -10.10 -15.28
CA HIS A 307 3.63 -11.12 -16.31
C HIS A 307 3.89 -10.49 -17.69
N ALA A 308 3.34 -9.30 -17.98
CA ALA A 308 3.56 -8.56 -19.22
C ALA A 308 5.03 -8.14 -19.41
N LEU A 309 5.71 -7.65 -18.36
CA LEU A 309 7.13 -7.30 -18.43
C LEU A 309 7.97 -8.54 -18.74
N VAL A 310 7.70 -9.64 -18.02
CA VAL A 310 8.44 -10.89 -18.19
C VAL A 310 8.21 -11.50 -19.57
N ARG A 311 6.97 -11.48 -20.07
CA ARG A 311 6.63 -11.93 -21.42
C ARG A 311 7.29 -11.09 -22.50
N ALA A 312 7.38 -9.77 -22.30
CA ALA A 312 8.04 -8.86 -23.24
C ALA A 312 9.55 -9.11 -23.33
N ALA A 313 10.22 -9.34 -22.20
CA ALA A 313 11.63 -9.71 -22.14
C ALA A 313 11.91 -11.12 -22.71
N GLY A 314 10.92 -12.00 -22.66
CA GLY A 314 11.02 -13.43 -22.95
C GLY A 314 11.27 -14.22 -21.66
N GLU A 315 10.33 -15.11 -21.30
CA GLU A 315 10.33 -15.79 -19.99
C GLU A 315 11.66 -16.51 -19.68
N SER A 316 12.34 -17.06 -20.68
CA SER A 316 13.63 -17.76 -20.52
C SER A 316 14.82 -16.84 -20.22
N ARG A 317 14.70 -15.53 -20.45
CA ARG A 317 15.72 -14.52 -20.17
C ARG A 317 15.52 -13.86 -18.81
N VAL A 318 14.42 -14.14 -18.12
CA VAL A 318 14.09 -13.47 -16.85
C VAL A 318 14.41 -14.35 -15.66
N VAL A 319 15.08 -13.76 -14.68
CA VAL A 319 15.36 -14.36 -13.37
C VAL A 319 14.66 -13.53 -12.30
N VAL A 320 13.56 -14.06 -11.78
CA VAL A 320 12.82 -13.44 -10.67
C VAL A 320 13.64 -13.61 -9.38
N GLN A 321 13.90 -12.49 -8.70
CA GLN A 321 14.54 -12.49 -7.40
C GLN A 321 13.50 -12.88 -6.34
N THR A 322 13.62 -14.10 -5.81
CA THR A 322 12.74 -14.62 -4.74
C THR A 322 13.20 -14.21 -3.35
N ALA A 323 14.48 -13.87 -3.20
CA ALA A 323 14.93 -13.03 -2.09
C ALA A 323 14.57 -11.58 -2.41
N ALA A 324 14.24 -10.79 -1.39
CA ALA A 324 13.81 -9.42 -1.58
C ALA A 324 14.78 -8.60 -2.46
N SER A 325 14.21 -7.77 -3.34
CA SER A 325 14.93 -6.87 -4.25
C SER A 325 16.13 -6.19 -3.55
N PRO A 326 17.31 -6.08 -4.21
CA PRO A 326 18.45 -5.36 -3.65
C PRO A 326 18.10 -3.90 -3.34
N VAL A 327 17.20 -3.31 -4.12
CA VAL A 327 16.70 -1.94 -3.90
C VAL A 327 15.74 -1.91 -2.72
N ALA A 328 14.81 -2.88 -2.62
CA ALA A 328 13.89 -3.00 -1.49
C ALA A 328 14.64 -3.15 -0.15
N ILE A 329 15.67 -4.00 -0.11
CA ILE A 329 16.51 -4.17 1.10
C ILE A 329 17.30 -2.90 1.41
N ALA A 330 17.90 -2.25 0.40
CA ALA A 330 18.67 -1.04 0.60
C ALA A 330 17.80 0.10 1.18
N LYS A 331 16.59 0.31 0.64
CA LYS A 331 15.67 1.35 1.14
C LYS A 331 15.00 0.99 2.47
N ALA A 332 14.83 -0.30 2.76
CA ALA A 332 14.28 -0.74 4.05
C ALA A 332 15.16 -0.26 5.22
N CYS A 333 16.48 -0.33 5.06
CA CYS A 333 17.48 0.08 6.05
C CYS A 333 17.76 1.59 5.97
N LYS A 334 17.00 2.39 6.74
CA LYS A 334 17.10 3.85 6.70
C LYS A 334 18.48 4.35 7.14
N ASN A 335 19.06 5.26 6.37
CA ASN A 335 20.33 5.88 6.72
C ASN A 335 20.15 6.89 7.88
N ALA A 336 21.26 7.45 8.40
CA ALA A 336 21.20 8.32 9.58
C ALA A 336 20.34 9.59 9.37
N VAL A 337 20.31 10.14 8.15
CA VAL A 337 19.50 11.32 7.80
C VAL A 337 18.02 10.94 7.75
N GLU A 338 17.67 9.88 7.03
CA GLU A 338 16.30 9.36 6.97
C GLU A 338 15.75 9.01 8.36
N GLN A 339 16.56 8.35 9.21
CA GLN A 339 16.17 8.06 10.60
C GLN A 339 15.94 9.33 11.42
N GLN A 340 16.78 10.35 11.24
CA GLN A 340 16.61 11.61 11.96
C GLN A 340 15.40 12.41 11.44
N GLY A 341 15.14 12.37 10.14
CA GLY A 341 13.94 12.90 9.51
C GLY A 341 12.68 12.28 10.11
N LEU A 342 12.60 10.95 10.15
CA LEU A 342 11.50 10.23 10.80
C LEU A 342 11.31 10.68 12.25
N ARG A 343 12.38 10.71 13.07
CA ARG A 343 12.27 11.19 14.48
C ARG A 343 11.73 12.62 14.58
N ASN A 344 12.15 13.50 13.68
CA ASN A 344 11.68 14.88 13.66
C ASN A 344 10.19 14.91 13.25
N ALA A 345 9.80 14.14 12.23
CA ALA A 345 8.44 14.04 11.74
C ALA A 345 7.48 13.55 12.82
N TYR A 346 7.81 12.46 13.52
CA TYR A 346 7.00 11.96 14.63
C TYR A 346 6.91 12.95 15.80
N ARG A 347 7.96 13.75 16.04
CA ARG A 347 7.90 14.80 17.07
C ARG A 347 6.94 15.92 16.70
N ARG A 348 6.93 16.36 15.45
CA ARG A 348 6.01 17.40 14.96
C ARG A 348 4.58 16.88 14.89
N ASP A 349 4.40 15.69 14.34
CA ASP A 349 3.08 15.06 14.26
C ASP A 349 2.50 14.76 15.64
N GLY A 350 3.31 14.28 16.58
CA GLY A 350 2.91 14.10 17.97
C GLY A 350 2.47 15.40 18.64
N ALA A 351 3.09 16.53 18.32
CA ALA A 351 2.65 17.83 18.82
C ALA A 351 1.28 18.25 18.21
N ALA A 352 1.05 17.98 16.92
CA ALA A 352 -0.25 18.20 16.28
C ALA A 352 -1.33 17.29 16.91
N TRP A 353 -1.01 16.02 17.14
CA TRP A 353 -1.89 15.05 17.79
C TRP A 353 -2.26 15.48 19.20
N VAL A 354 -1.31 15.95 20.02
CA VAL A 354 -1.60 16.42 21.39
C VAL A 354 -2.54 17.65 21.38
N ARG A 355 -2.34 18.60 20.46
CA ARG A 355 -3.23 19.77 20.31
C ARG A 355 -4.64 19.32 19.91
N TRP A 356 -4.73 18.40 18.96
CA TRP A 356 -5.99 17.84 18.50
C TRP A 356 -6.71 17.07 19.62
N ALA A 357 -6.01 16.21 20.34
CA ALA A 357 -6.58 15.43 21.43
C ALA A 357 -7.10 16.33 22.56
N ALA A 358 -6.36 17.39 22.91
CA ALA A 358 -6.80 18.39 23.89
C ALA A 358 -8.07 19.13 23.43
N TRP A 359 -8.12 19.56 22.17
CA TRP A 359 -9.30 20.19 21.58
C TRP A 359 -10.51 19.25 21.61
N LEU A 360 -10.33 18.01 21.16
CA LEU A 360 -11.42 17.03 21.04
C LEU A 360 -11.99 16.67 22.41
N ASP A 361 -11.12 16.41 23.39
CA ASP A 361 -11.50 16.12 24.76
C ASP A 361 -12.25 17.29 25.42
N GLU A 362 -11.83 18.54 25.17
CA GLU A 362 -12.55 19.72 25.65
C GLU A 362 -13.94 19.86 24.98
N ALA A 363 -14.00 19.74 23.65
CA ALA A 363 -15.25 19.87 22.88
C ALA A 363 -16.29 18.83 23.33
N VAL A 364 -15.90 17.56 23.45
CA VAL A 364 -16.78 16.48 23.91
C VAL A 364 -17.23 16.70 25.36
N ARG A 365 -16.37 17.24 26.23
CA ARG A 365 -16.76 17.57 27.63
C ARG A 365 -17.74 18.73 27.73
N ARG A 366 -17.65 19.72 26.84
CA ARG A 366 -18.62 20.83 26.76
C ARG A 366 -19.98 20.39 26.22
N GLY A 367 -20.06 19.19 25.62
CA GLY A 367 -21.27 18.68 24.98
C GLY A 367 -21.41 19.11 23.53
N ASP A 368 -20.32 19.55 22.89
CA ASP A 368 -20.32 19.90 21.47
C ASP A 368 -20.60 18.64 20.63
N THR A 369 -21.40 18.78 19.58
CA THR A 369 -21.70 17.68 18.66
C THR A 369 -20.59 17.59 17.61
N ILE A 370 -19.65 16.66 17.83
CA ILE A 370 -18.54 16.39 16.91
C ILE A 370 -18.75 15.03 16.26
N THR A 371 -18.68 14.97 14.93
CA THR A 371 -18.70 13.70 14.19
C THR A 371 -17.30 13.12 14.01
N GLU A 372 -17.22 11.83 13.69
CA GLU A 372 -15.97 11.17 13.26
C GLU A 372 -15.25 11.98 12.18
N HIS A 373 -15.94 12.32 11.08
CA HIS A 373 -15.35 13.12 10.00
C HIS A 373 -14.80 14.47 10.48
N GLN A 374 -15.56 15.21 11.30
CA GLN A 374 -15.10 16.50 11.84
C GLN A 374 -13.85 16.36 12.71
N ALA A 375 -13.76 15.27 13.50
CA ALA A 375 -12.56 14.99 14.28
C ALA A 375 -11.35 14.68 13.38
N ALA A 376 -11.54 13.93 12.29
CA ALA A 376 -10.48 13.65 11.32
C ALA A 376 -10.02 14.92 10.58
N GLU A 377 -10.95 15.75 10.12
CA GLU A 377 -10.67 17.00 9.42
C GLU A 377 -9.87 17.98 10.29
N GLU A 378 -10.20 18.10 11.57
CA GLU A 378 -9.48 19.00 12.48
C GLU A 378 -8.03 18.55 12.70
N LEU A 379 -7.78 17.24 12.82
CA LEU A 379 -6.40 16.72 12.90
C LEU A 379 -5.63 16.98 11.61
N ALA A 380 -6.26 16.74 10.45
CA ALA A 380 -5.67 17.03 9.15
C ALA A 380 -5.33 18.53 9.01
N ARG A 381 -6.21 19.43 9.48
CA ARG A 381 -5.99 20.88 9.49
C ARG A 381 -4.78 21.27 10.35
N LEU A 382 -4.64 20.68 11.53
CA LEU A 382 -3.52 20.93 12.45
C LEU A 382 -2.19 20.45 11.87
N ARG A 383 -2.17 19.28 11.23
CA ARG A 383 -0.99 18.74 10.53
C ARG A 383 -0.59 19.60 9.33
N ALA A 384 -1.58 20.03 8.53
CA ALA A 384 -1.35 20.84 7.33
C ALA A 384 -0.80 22.25 7.61
N ALA A 385 -0.77 22.69 8.88
CA ALA A 385 -0.13 23.94 9.27
C ALA A 385 1.41 23.83 9.36
N ASP A 386 1.97 22.62 9.37
CA ASP A 386 3.41 22.41 9.40
C ASP A 386 4.04 22.67 8.01
N PRO A 387 5.13 23.46 7.91
CA PRO A 387 5.76 23.75 6.62
C PRO A 387 6.32 22.54 5.88
N LEU A 388 6.61 21.44 6.58
CA LEU A 388 7.11 20.20 5.96
C LEU A 388 5.99 19.26 5.52
N TYR A 389 4.72 19.59 5.78
CA TYR A 389 3.59 18.80 5.31
C TYR A 389 3.59 18.75 3.77
N ALA A 390 3.66 17.54 3.21
CA ALA A 390 3.82 17.35 1.77
C ALA A 390 2.50 17.53 0.98
N GLY A 391 1.42 17.95 1.64
CA GLY A 391 0.14 18.22 0.98
C GLY A 391 -0.75 16.98 0.78
N MET A 392 -0.39 15.83 1.37
CA MET A 392 -1.18 14.59 1.27
C MET A 392 -1.13 13.78 2.56
N GLN A 393 -2.17 12.97 2.80
CA GLN A 393 -2.13 11.90 3.80
C GLN A 393 -1.28 10.73 3.29
N ALA A 394 -0.86 9.84 4.17
CA ALA A 394 -0.17 8.59 3.82
C ALA A 394 -1.15 7.43 3.58
N TYR A 395 -2.41 7.59 4.04
CA TYR A 395 -3.57 6.72 3.81
C TYR A 395 -4.83 7.49 4.25
N ASP A 396 -6.02 6.99 3.92
CA ASP A 396 -7.28 7.62 4.33
C ASP A 396 -7.46 7.48 5.86
N ALA A 397 -7.78 8.59 6.53
CA ALA A 397 -7.87 8.62 7.98
C ALA A 397 -9.07 7.78 8.47
N ILE A 398 -8.78 6.86 9.39
CA ILE A 398 -9.78 6.09 10.11
C ILE A 398 -10.10 6.85 11.39
N SER A 399 -11.30 7.42 11.45
CA SER A 399 -11.87 8.05 12.64
C SER A 399 -13.15 7.32 12.94
N ALA A 400 -13.15 6.54 14.02
CA ALA A 400 -14.17 5.54 14.26
C ALA A 400 -14.56 5.49 15.73
N ALA A 401 -15.85 5.59 16.03
CA ALA A 401 -16.40 5.52 17.38
C ALA A 401 -17.28 4.28 17.57
N GLY A 402 -17.13 3.63 18.71
CA GLY A 402 -17.93 2.46 19.09
C GLY A 402 -17.94 1.38 18.00
N PRO A 403 -19.11 0.93 17.51
CA PRO A 403 -19.19 -0.17 16.55
C PRO A 403 -18.35 0.03 15.29
N ASN A 404 -18.17 1.27 14.84
CA ASN A 404 -17.36 1.57 13.65
C ASN A 404 -15.88 1.24 13.89
N ALA A 405 -15.37 1.43 15.12
CA ALA A 405 -13.98 1.12 15.46
C ALA A 405 -13.69 -0.39 15.45
N ALA A 406 -14.72 -1.25 15.43
CA ALA A 406 -14.57 -2.69 15.29
C ALA A 406 -14.28 -3.12 13.83
N LEU A 407 -14.25 -2.18 12.89
CA LEU A 407 -13.89 -2.43 11.49
C LEU A 407 -12.45 -1.92 11.27
N PRO A 408 -11.46 -2.82 11.10
CA PRO A 408 -10.05 -2.42 11.11
C PRO A 408 -9.70 -1.32 10.11
N HIS A 409 -10.32 -1.34 8.93
CA HIS A 409 -10.15 -0.40 7.81
C HIS A 409 -11.45 0.38 7.54
N TYR A 410 -12.11 0.86 8.60
CA TYR A 410 -13.31 1.69 8.47
C TYR A 410 -13.05 2.94 7.62
N GLU A 411 -13.79 3.11 6.54
CA GLU A 411 -13.80 4.34 5.75
C GLU A 411 -14.68 5.38 6.43
N THR A 412 -14.06 6.42 6.99
CA THR A 412 -14.78 7.53 7.64
C THR A 412 -15.65 8.29 6.63
N PRO A 413 -17.01 8.19 6.70
CA PRO A 413 -17.87 8.81 5.70
C PRO A 413 -17.85 10.32 5.83
N ALA A 414 -17.75 11.08 4.73
CA ALA A 414 -17.83 12.54 4.78
C ALA A 414 -19.22 13.05 5.20
N THR A 415 -20.26 12.26 4.90
CA THR A 415 -21.65 12.58 5.26
C THR A 415 -22.23 11.49 6.14
N HIS A 416 -23.12 11.85 7.06
CA HIS A 416 -23.76 10.92 7.99
C HIS A 416 -22.78 10.12 8.88
N SER A 417 -21.57 10.64 9.13
CA SER A 417 -20.67 10.12 10.17
C SER A 417 -21.37 10.00 11.51
N ARG A 418 -20.93 9.02 12.31
CA ARG A 418 -21.38 8.90 13.69
C ARG A 418 -20.93 10.11 14.49
N VAL A 419 -21.79 10.57 15.40
CA VAL A 419 -21.45 11.56 16.42
C VAL A 419 -20.67 10.85 17.53
N LEU A 420 -19.58 11.46 17.97
CA LEU A 420 -18.79 10.96 19.09
C LEU A 420 -19.59 11.05 20.39
N ASP A 421 -19.50 10.00 21.21
CA ASP A 421 -20.15 9.93 22.50
C ASP A 421 -19.14 9.65 23.63
N ARG A 422 -19.63 9.60 24.87
CA ARG A 422 -18.81 9.37 26.07
C ARG A 422 -18.91 7.93 26.59
N GLU A 423 -19.60 7.05 25.86
CA GLU A 423 -19.92 5.69 26.28
C GLU A 423 -19.06 4.64 25.58
N ALA A 424 -18.58 4.96 24.37
CA ALA A 424 -17.79 4.07 23.54
C ALA A 424 -16.35 4.57 23.32
N PRO A 425 -15.38 3.65 23.07
CA PRO A 425 -14.05 4.02 22.63
C PRO A 425 -14.11 4.75 21.28
N TYR A 426 -13.17 5.68 21.11
CA TYR A 426 -12.91 6.38 19.87
C TYR A 426 -11.50 6.06 19.39
N LEU A 427 -11.39 5.50 18.19
CA LEU A 427 -10.15 5.12 17.54
C LEU A 427 -9.86 6.15 16.45
N ASN A 428 -8.64 6.69 16.47
CA ASN A 428 -8.11 7.46 15.35
C ASN A 428 -6.81 6.84 14.88
N ASP A 429 -6.81 6.41 13.63
CA ASP A 429 -5.64 5.97 12.89
C ASP A 429 -5.49 6.87 11.67
N SER A 430 -4.40 7.62 11.64
CA SER A 430 -4.13 8.54 10.55
C SER A 430 -2.69 9.01 10.57
N GLY A 431 -2.14 9.25 9.39
CA GLY A 431 -0.77 9.73 9.24
C GLY A 431 -0.56 10.54 7.96
N PRO A 432 0.09 11.71 8.03
CA PRO A 432 0.44 12.49 6.85
C PRO A 432 1.79 12.07 6.24
N GLN A 433 2.02 12.53 5.01
CA GLN A 433 3.35 12.59 4.44
C GLN A 433 4.02 13.93 4.80
N TYR A 434 5.23 13.89 5.34
CA TYR A 434 6.13 15.03 5.45
C TYR A 434 7.33 14.84 4.52
N HIS A 435 7.95 15.94 4.10
CA HIS A 435 9.14 15.86 3.26
C HIS A 435 10.32 15.11 3.91
N ASP A 436 10.34 14.95 5.24
CA ASP A 436 11.36 14.24 6.00
C ASP A 436 10.86 12.91 6.63
N GLY A 437 9.64 12.45 6.33
CA GLY A 437 9.13 11.20 6.89
C GLY A 437 7.68 10.88 6.57
N THR A 438 7.32 9.61 6.74
CA THR A 438 5.94 9.11 6.61
C THR A 438 5.40 8.77 7.99
N ILE A 439 4.21 9.27 8.32
CA ILE A 439 3.55 9.00 9.59
C ILE A 439 2.54 7.87 9.46
N ASP A 440 2.50 7.04 10.48
CA ASP A 440 1.48 6.04 10.74
C ASP A 440 1.30 5.94 12.25
N THR A 441 0.08 6.20 12.74
CA THR A 441 -0.19 6.27 14.18
C THR A 441 -1.66 6.11 14.47
N THR A 442 -1.97 5.00 15.12
CA THR A 442 -3.25 4.77 15.80
C THR A 442 -3.22 5.06 17.31
N ARG A 443 -4.23 5.79 17.80
CA ARG A 443 -4.56 5.92 19.23
C ARG A 443 -6.03 5.62 19.47
N THR A 444 -6.32 4.86 20.52
CA THR A 444 -7.68 4.62 21.01
C THR A 444 -7.89 5.38 22.33
N MET A 445 -8.94 6.19 22.41
CA MET A 445 -9.28 7.04 23.55
C MET A 445 -10.72 6.75 24.04
N HIS A 446 -11.07 7.28 25.22
CA HIS A 446 -12.42 7.21 25.77
C HIS A 446 -12.76 8.50 26.53
N PHE A 447 -13.91 9.12 26.26
CA PHE A 447 -14.28 10.45 26.78
C PHE A 447 -15.20 10.42 28.03
N GLY A 448 -15.57 9.22 28.49
CA GLY A 448 -16.31 8.99 29.74
C GLY A 448 -15.69 7.88 30.59
N CYS A 449 -16.52 7.01 31.16
CA CYS A 449 -16.08 5.89 32.00
C CYS A 449 -16.09 4.57 31.22
N PRO A 450 -14.94 4.00 30.82
CA PRO A 450 -14.92 2.76 30.06
C PRO A 450 -15.37 1.57 30.90
N SER A 451 -16.06 0.63 30.27
CA SER A 451 -16.52 -0.62 30.88
C SER A 451 -15.35 -1.53 31.28
N ALA A 452 -15.63 -2.55 32.11
CA ALA A 452 -14.61 -3.53 32.50
C ALA A 452 -14.02 -4.25 31.27
N GLU A 453 -14.86 -4.57 30.29
CA GLU A 453 -14.46 -5.23 29.05
C GLU A 453 -13.57 -4.35 28.18
N GLN A 454 -13.96 -3.09 27.96
CA GLN A 454 -13.15 -2.12 27.21
C GLN A 454 -11.77 -1.92 27.85
N LYS A 455 -11.70 -1.81 29.18
CA LYS A 455 -10.43 -1.72 29.92
C LYS A 455 -9.59 -2.98 29.77
N ARG A 456 -10.22 -4.16 29.83
CA ARG A 456 -9.54 -5.47 29.70
C ARG A 456 -8.91 -5.59 28.31
N ALA A 457 -9.71 -5.41 27.26
CA ALA A 457 -9.24 -5.43 25.88
C ALA A 457 -8.12 -4.40 25.63
N TYR A 458 -8.30 -3.14 26.05
CA TYR A 458 -7.27 -2.09 25.90
C TYR A 458 -5.95 -2.50 26.56
N THR A 459 -6.04 -3.04 27.78
CA THR A 459 -4.85 -3.43 28.53
C THR A 459 -4.13 -4.61 27.87
N ARG A 460 -4.85 -5.59 27.28
CA ARG A 460 -4.21 -6.70 26.55
C ARG A 460 -3.51 -6.22 25.28
N VAL A 461 -4.14 -5.33 24.52
CA VAL A 461 -3.51 -4.68 23.36
C VAL A 461 -2.25 -3.92 23.79
N LEU A 462 -2.33 -3.11 24.85
CA LEU A 462 -1.19 -2.35 25.37
C LEU A 462 -0.05 -3.27 25.87
N GLN A 463 -0.38 -4.38 26.54
CA GLN A 463 0.61 -5.37 26.97
C GLN A 463 1.37 -5.94 25.77
N GLY A 464 0.66 -6.27 24.68
CA GLY A 464 1.26 -6.76 23.45
C GLY A 464 2.19 -5.72 22.80
N HIS A 465 1.69 -4.48 22.68
CA HIS A 465 2.45 -3.35 22.13
C HIS A 465 3.75 -3.12 22.91
N ILE A 466 3.70 -3.09 24.24
CA ILE A 466 4.87 -2.91 25.12
C ILE A 466 5.82 -4.11 25.04
N ALA A 467 5.30 -5.33 24.97
CA ALA A 467 6.12 -6.55 24.88
C ALA A 467 7.00 -6.51 23.63
N LEU A 468 6.44 -6.11 22.49
CA LEU A 468 7.18 -5.98 21.25
C LEU A 468 8.16 -4.81 21.26
N ALA A 469 7.72 -3.64 21.73
CA ALA A 469 8.57 -2.43 21.83
C ALA A 469 9.76 -2.60 22.80
N ARG A 470 9.78 -3.64 23.64
CA ARG A 470 10.89 -3.93 24.57
C ARG A 470 11.68 -5.16 24.18
N ALA A 471 11.30 -5.83 23.08
CA ALA A 471 11.92 -7.05 22.64
C ALA A 471 13.40 -6.84 22.34
N ARG A 472 14.23 -7.80 22.80
CA ARG A 472 15.64 -7.91 22.42
C ARG A 472 15.82 -9.25 21.72
N PHE A 473 16.37 -9.24 20.52
CA PHE A 473 16.45 -10.44 19.68
C PHE A 473 17.80 -10.51 18.95
N PRO A 474 18.30 -11.72 18.64
CA PRO A 474 19.55 -11.89 17.92
C PRO A 474 19.40 -11.49 16.44
N ALA A 475 20.51 -11.17 15.78
CA ALA A 475 20.52 -11.01 14.33
C ALA A 475 20.08 -12.28 13.61
N GLY A 476 19.38 -12.11 12.48
CA GLY A 476 18.74 -13.20 11.75
C GLY A 476 17.27 -13.41 12.13
N THR A 477 16.79 -12.85 13.24
CA THR A 477 15.38 -12.93 13.63
C THR A 477 14.48 -12.18 12.64
N THR A 478 13.41 -12.82 12.20
CA THR A 478 12.39 -12.24 11.32
C THR A 478 11.22 -11.71 12.16
N GLY A 479 10.45 -10.76 11.61
CA GLY A 479 9.31 -10.24 12.38
C GLY A 479 8.19 -11.24 12.61
N ALA A 480 8.07 -12.29 11.77
CA ALA A 480 7.16 -13.42 12.00
C ALA A 480 7.42 -14.13 13.34
N GLN A 481 8.69 -14.21 13.76
CA GLN A 481 9.08 -14.81 15.06
C GLN A 481 8.72 -13.90 16.24
N LEU A 482 8.55 -12.60 16.02
CA LEU A 482 8.25 -11.61 17.06
C LEU A 482 6.74 -11.28 17.16
N ASP A 483 5.96 -11.55 16.12
CA ASP A 483 4.51 -11.31 16.05
C ASP A 483 3.75 -11.91 17.26
N MET A 484 4.15 -13.10 17.72
CA MET A 484 3.55 -13.75 18.90
C MET A 484 3.70 -12.93 20.19
N LEU A 485 4.73 -12.07 20.31
CA LEU A 485 4.89 -11.23 21.51
C LEU A 485 3.71 -10.25 21.69
N ALA A 486 3.16 -9.75 20.59
CA ALA A 486 2.03 -8.85 20.61
C ALA A 486 0.70 -9.59 20.84
N ARG A 487 0.58 -10.82 20.32
CA ARG A 487 -0.64 -11.65 20.44
C ARG A 487 -0.79 -12.36 21.78
N GLN A 488 0.32 -12.72 22.42
CA GLN A 488 0.31 -13.58 23.61
C GLN A 488 -0.58 -13.04 24.74
N PRO A 489 -0.56 -11.74 25.06
CA PRO A 489 -1.44 -11.19 26.10
C PRO A 489 -2.93 -11.28 25.74
N LEU A 490 -3.28 -11.10 24.46
CA LEU A 490 -4.66 -11.23 23.98
C LEU A 490 -5.16 -12.68 24.09
N PHE A 491 -4.31 -13.65 23.73
CA PHE A 491 -4.69 -15.08 23.73
C PHE A 491 -5.03 -15.59 25.12
N GLN A 492 -4.46 -15.01 26.18
CA GLN A 492 -4.77 -15.35 27.57
C GLN A 492 -6.26 -15.12 27.93
N ASP A 493 -6.94 -14.25 27.18
CA ASP A 493 -8.36 -13.95 27.36
C ASP A 493 -9.23 -14.47 26.20
N GLY A 494 -8.64 -15.26 25.29
CA GLY A 494 -9.33 -15.74 24.09
C GLY A 494 -9.54 -14.67 23.01
N TYR A 495 -8.88 -13.52 23.10
CA TYR A 495 -8.92 -12.47 22.09
C TYR A 495 -7.90 -12.72 20.97
N ASN A 496 -8.15 -12.16 19.78
CA ASN A 496 -7.20 -12.10 18.67
C ASN A 496 -7.53 -10.91 17.73
N TYR A 497 -6.68 -10.65 16.75
CA TYR A 497 -6.89 -9.72 15.64
C TYR A 497 -6.47 -10.35 14.30
N LEU A 498 -7.19 -10.02 13.23
CA LEU A 498 -7.09 -10.68 11.93
C LEU A 498 -6.23 -9.89 10.91
N HIS A 499 -5.24 -9.15 11.39
CA HIS A 499 -4.22 -8.48 10.58
C HIS A 499 -2.81 -8.73 11.16
N GLY A 500 -1.77 -8.32 10.42
CA GLY A 500 -0.39 -8.38 10.91
C GLY A 500 -0.16 -7.48 12.12
N THR A 501 0.86 -7.76 12.94
CA THR A 501 1.23 -6.90 14.07
C THR A 501 1.92 -5.61 13.64
N GLY A 502 2.47 -5.58 12.43
CA GLY A 502 2.99 -4.37 11.81
C GLY A 502 3.68 -4.62 10.48
N HIS A 503 4.06 -3.55 9.81
CA HIS A 503 4.69 -3.52 8.49
C HIS A 503 5.88 -2.55 8.51
N GLY A 504 6.75 -2.59 7.49
CA GLY A 504 7.78 -1.57 7.34
C GLY A 504 7.17 -0.21 6.94
N VAL A 505 7.89 0.88 7.19
CA VAL A 505 7.48 2.25 6.83
C VAL A 505 8.59 2.94 6.02
N GLY A 506 8.18 3.57 4.92
CA GLY A 506 9.06 4.33 4.02
C GLY A 506 9.48 5.70 4.57
N SER A 507 10.54 6.26 3.99
CA SER A 507 10.98 7.64 4.29
C SER A 507 10.45 8.59 3.22
N PHE A 508 9.31 9.24 3.51
CA PHE A 508 8.52 10.00 2.54
C PHE A 508 8.24 9.16 1.28
N LEU A 509 7.70 7.95 1.51
CA LEU A 509 7.36 6.91 0.52
C LEU A 509 6.12 6.14 1.03
N ALA A 510 5.95 4.87 0.67
CA ALA A 510 4.83 4.06 1.11
C ALA A 510 4.76 3.96 2.63
N VAL A 511 3.55 4.08 3.18
CA VAL A 511 3.27 3.79 4.59
C VAL A 511 3.46 2.31 4.88
N HIS A 512 2.99 1.46 3.98
CA HIS A 512 3.27 0.02 3.96
C HIS A 512 4.47 -0.25 3.05
N GLU A 513 5.65 -0.37 3.64
CA GLU A 513 6.89 -0.63 2.92
C GLU A 513 7.44 -2.03 3.24
N GLY A 514 7.46 -2.90 2.23
CA GLY A 514 8.21 -4.15 2.28
C GLY A 514 9.72 -3.95 2.09
N PRO A 515 10.53 -5.00 2.35
CA PRO A 515 10.12 -6.41 2.47
C PRO A 515 10.11 -6.92 3.92
N HIS A 516 10.44 -6.08 4.91
CA HIS A 516 10.37 -6.43 6.32
C HIS A 516 8.99 -6.13 6.91
N GLY A 517 8.59 -6.86 7.95
CA GLY A 517 7.29 -6.72 8.58
C GLY A 517 7.16 -7.61 9.81
N LEU A 518 6.13 -7.39 10.63
CA LEU A 518 5.79 -8.11 11.84
C LEU A 518 4.48 -8.87 11.64
N SER A 519 4.53 -9.99 10.93
CA SER A 519 3.34 -10.83 10.73
C SER A 519 3.69 -12.31 10.66
N SER A 520 2.90 -13.14 11.33
CA SER A 520 2.93 -14.61 11.22
C SER A 520 1.86 -15.15 10.26
N SER A 521 0.95 -14.29 9.78
CA SER A 521 -0.16 -14.59 8.86
C SER A 521 -0.12 -13.69 7.62
N SER A 522 -0.94 -14.02 6.61
CA SER A 522 -1.13 -13.20 5.39
C SER A 522 -1.42 -11.73 5.71
N GLY A 523 -0.90 -10.81 4.89
CA GLY A 523 -1.05 -9.35 5.03
C GLY A 523 0.25 -8.60 5.40
N GLY A 524 1.33 -9.33 5.71
CA GLY A 524 2.70 -8.81 5.78
C GLY A 524 3.65 -9.72 4.99
N ALA A 525 4.91 -9.32 4.82
CA ALA A 525 5.91 -9.98 3.96
C ALA A 525 5.82 -11.51 4.00
N SER A 526 5.34 -12.10 2.90
CA SER A 526 5.15 -13.55 2.72
C SER A 526 6.48 -14.31 2.74
N VAL A 527 7.58 -13.61 2.47
CA VAL A 527 8.95 -14.10 2.60
C VAL A 527 9.57 -13.52 3.88
N PRO A 528 9.99 -14.37 4.84
CA PRO A 528 10.59 -13.89 6.08
C PRO A 528 11.92 -13.17 5.81
N VAL A 529 11.93 -11.84 5.96
CA VAL A 529 13.15 -11.02 5.91
C VAL A 529 13.68 -10.79 7.33
N PRO A 530 14.97 -11.09 7.61
CA PRO A 530 15.59 -10.77 8.89
C PRO A 530 15.55 -9.27 9.17
N LEU A 531 15.19 -8.89 10.39
CA LEU A 531 15.21 -7.50 10.83
C LEU A 531 16.66 -7.02 10.96
N GLN A 532 16.94 -5.83 10.41
CA GLN A 532 18.26 -5.21 10.37
C GLN A 532 18.22 -3.80 10.93
N GLN A 533 19.39 -3.30 11.35
CA GLN A 533 19.53 -1.94 11.86
C GLN A 533 18.99 -0.90 10.85
N GLY A 534 18.25 0.07 11.36
CA GLY A 534 17.69 1.17 10.56
C GLY A 534 16.37 0.82 9.88
N MET A 535 15.88 -0.42 9.96
CA MET A 535 14.51 -0.74 9.56
C MET A 535 13.51 -0.07 10.50
N ALA A 536 12.57 0.68 9.93
CA ALA A 536 11.41 1.26 10.62
C ALA A 536 10.19 0.36 10.43
N LEU A 537 9.45 0.06 11.50
CA LEU A 537 8.24 -0.77 11.45
C LEU A 537 7.12 -0.19 12.31
N SER A 538 5.86 -0.40 11.92
CA SER A 538 4.72 -0.25 12.83
C SER A 538 4.69 -1.36 13.88
N ASN A 539 4.13 -1.04 15.04
CA ASN A 539 3.82 -1.95 16.13
C ASN A 539 2.39 -1.64 16.57
N GLU A 540 1.43 -2.33 15.96
CA GLU A 540 0.02 -1.95 15.92
C GLU A 540 -0.95 -3.07 16.32
N PRO A 541 -0.74 -3.79 17.44
CA PRO A 541 -1.72 -4.79 17.87
C PRO A 541 -3.09 -4.16 18.07
N GLY A 542 -4.13 -4.97 17.89
CA GLY A 542 -5.51 -4.55 18.05
C GLY A 542 -6.44 -5.62 18.61
N PHE A 543 -7.68 -5.23 18.84
CA PHE A 543 -8.80 -6.11 19.18
C PHE A 543 -10.09 -5.47 18.66
N TYR A 544 -10.94 -6.26 18.01
CA TYR A 544 -12.15 -5.77 17.36
C TYR A 544 -13.35 -6.64 17.73
N GLU A 545 -14.28 -6.06 18.49
CA GLU A 545 -15.54 -6.71 18.87
C GLU A 545 -16.66 -6.17 17.98
N VAL A 546 -16.98 -6.92 16.91
CA VAL A 546 -17.92 -6.51 15.86
C VAL A 546 -19.25 -6.05 16.45
N GLY A 547 -19.71 -4.88 16.00
CA GLY A 547 -20.96 -4.27 16.46
C GLY A 547 -20.86 -3.58 17.83
N ARG A 548 -19.68 -3.56 18.48
CA ARG A 548 -19.49 -2.97 19.81
C ARG A 548 -18.39 -1.92 19.86
N PHE A 549 -17.13 -2.32 19.75
CA PHE A 549 -15.98 -1.42 19.78
C PHE A 549 -14.72 -2.08 19.22
N GLY A 550 -13.73 -1.28 18.86
CA GLY A 550 -12.38 -1.77 18.56
C GLY A 550 -11.31 -0.92 19.21
N ILE A 551 -10.12 -1.51 19.30
CA ILE A 551 -8.95 -0.94 19.93
C ILE A 551 -7.75 -1.26 19.05
N ARG A 552 -6.94 -0.26 18.75
CA ARG A 552 -5.60 -0.42 18.18
C ARG A 552 -4.67 0.61 18.84
N ILE A 553 -3.43 0.19 19.09
CA ILE A 553 -2.38 1.03 19.64
C ILE A 553 -1.15 0.86 18.78
N GLU A 554 -0.76 1.91 18.10
CA GLU A 554 0.27 1.83 17.07
C GLU A 554 1.36 2.87 17.24
N SER A 555 2.60 2.48 17.08
CA SER A 555 3.72 3.41 16.98
C SER A 555 4.77 2.84 16.05
N ILE A 556 5.56 3.71 15.45
CA ILE A 556 6.71 3.28 14.67
C ILE A 556 7.90 3.05 15.58
N VAL A 557 8.55 1.90 15.39
CA VAL A 557 9.76 1.50 16.08
C VAL A 557 10.92 1.37 15.10
N LEU A 558 12.11 1.77 15.53
CA LEU A 558 13.34 1.60 14.77
C LEU A 558 14.15 0.43 15.32
N VAL A 559 14.55 -0.49 14.45
CA VAL A 559 15.47 -1.56 14.80
C VAL A 559 16.86 -0.95 15.03
N ARG A 560 17.37 -1.09 16.26
CA ARG A 560 18.70 -0.60 16.63
C ARG A 560 19.53 -1.67 17.31
N ARG A 561 20.85 -1.52 17.22
CA ARG A 561 21.79 -2.36 17.95
C ARG A 561 21.71 -2.09 19.45
N VAL A 562 21.80 -3.15 20.26
CA VAL A 562 21.87 -3.04 21.73
C VAL A 562 22.95 -3.93 22.32
N HIS A 563 23.50 -3.51 23.46
CA HIS A 563 24.37 -4.34 24.27
C HIS A 563 23.56 -5.19 25.26
N THR A 564 23.92 -6.46 25.37
CA THR A 564 23.37 -7.44 26.31
C THR A 564 24.43 -7.88 27.32
N HIS A 565 24.00 -8.49 28.43
CA HIS A 565 24.93 -8.98 29.45
C HIS A 565 25.90 -10.06 28.92
N ARG A 566 25.45 -10.89 27.97
CA ARG A 566 26.25 -11.89 27.26
C ARG A 566 25.97 -11.81 25.75
N GLU A 567 26.97 -12.17 24.97
CA GLU A 567 26.88 -12.27 23.52
C GLU A 567 26.55 -13.71 23.10
N PHE A 568 25.65 -13.88 22.13
CA PHE A 568 25.33 -15.16 21.52
C PHE A 568 25.87 -15.11 20.08
N HIS A 569 27.03 -15.74 19.85
CA HIS A 569 27.79 -15.66 18.58
C HIS A 569 28.23 -14.24 18.16
N GLY A 570 28.51 -13.36 19.14
CA GLY A 570 29.04 -12.01 18.90
C GLY A 570 28.04 -10.88 19.18
N PRO A 571 28.38 -9.64 18.81
CA PRO A 571 27.74 -8.43 19.34
C PRO A 571 26.49 -7.99 18.56
N CYS A 572 25.71 -8.94 18.04
CA CYS A 572 24.63 -8.69 17.08
C CYS A 572 23.25 -8.92 17.71
N TRP A 573 22.90 -8.07 18.68
CA TRP A 573 21.55 -8.00 19.27
C TRP A 573 20.83 -6.73 18.84
N TRP A 574 19.54 -6.87 18.60
CA TRP A 574 18.66 -5.79 18.17
C TRP A 574 17.57 -5.52 19.20
N MET A 575 17.01 -4.31 19.15
CA MET A 575 15.83 -3.87 19.90
C MET A 575 15.02 -2.95 18.99
N GLY A 576 13.68 -3.03 19.05
CA GLY A 576 12.82 -1.96 18.55
C GLY A 576 12.76 -0.86 19.60
N ASP A 577 13.13 0.38 19.27
CA ASP A 577 12.95 1.54 20.15
C ASP A 577 11.94 2.50 19.52
N CYS A 578 11.03 3.04 20.33
CA CYS A 578 9.99 3.98 19.91
C CYS A 578 10.55 5.38 19.65
#